data_AF-A0A7Y6TX18-F1
#
_entry.id   AF-A0A7Y6TX18-F1
#
_cell.length_a   1.000
_cell.length_b   1.000
_cell.length_c   1.000
_cell.angle_alpha   90.00
_cell.angle_beta   90.00
_cell.angle_gamma   90.00
#
_symmetry.space_group_name_H-M   'P 1'
#
loop_
_entity.id
_entity.type
_entity.pdbx_description
1 polymer ?
#
loop_
_entity_poly.entity_id
_entity_poly.type
_entity_poly.pdbx_seq_one_letter_code
_entity_poly.pdbx_strand_id
1 'polypeptide(L)'
;MANRSYLYATDSNPGDGPDFGRLPVGLAEWAYDFPLAFKILVSEQARPCKSIIWKVPGDDIAIIGNYRLGFERLKKFLHQIDLPAAQPLIDDTLRFLTRPENRREFIVLEGGELFDMGEEPMAELNARLFIEVSHLEPEIDSVLERLRWRPPAPRREGLLGRLFAPKPAPLHHDDQLKLLRQLGLGAWSNALHVDFSQG
;
A
#
# COMPACT_ATOMS: atom_id res chain seq x y z
N MET A 1 0.10 22.23 -3.66
CA MET A 1 0.79 20.94 -3.44
C MET A 1 -0.19 20.03 -2.74
N ALA A 2 -0.24 18.75 -3.11
CA ALA A 2 -1.00 17.76 -2.37
C ALA A 2 -0.05 17.08 -1.39
N ASN A 3 -0.46 16.85 -0.16
CA ASN A 3 0.34 16.15 0.83
C ASN A 3 0.35 14.65 0.50
N ARG A 4 1.53 14.02 0.51
CA ARG A 4 1.72 12.67 -0.02
C ARG A 4 2.30 11.71 1.00
N SER A 5 1.93 10.44 0.86
CA SER A 5 2.73 9.32 1.32
C SER A 5 3.73 8.91 0.23
N TYR A 6 4.89 8.43 0.65
CA TYR A 6 5.98 8.01 -0.23
C TYR A 6 6.38 6.58 0.08
N LEU A 7 6.60 5.80 -0.97
CA LEU A 7 7.08 4.44 -0.90
C LEU A 7 8.38 4.33 -1.69
N TYR A 8 9.42 3.81 -1.07
CA TYR A 8 10.71 3.61 -1.72
C TYR A 8 11.44 2.38 -1.15
N ALA A 9 12.44 1.89 -1.88
CA ALA A 9 13.27 0.76 -1.49
C ALA A 9 14.69 1.22 -1.13
N THR A 10 15.34 0.58 -0.15
CA THR A 10 16.72 0.91 0.29
C THR A 10 17.47 -0.33 0.76
N ASP A 11 18.80 -0.35 0.57
CA ASP A 11 19.68 -1.42 1.05
C ASP A 11 20.19 -1.17 2.49
N SER A 12 19.78 -0.06 3.12
CA SER A 12 20.16 0.26 4.50
C SER A 12 19.02 0.88 5.28
N ASN A 13 18.96 0.58 6.57
CA ASN A 13 18.00 1.18 7.47
C ASN A 13 18.29 2.69 7.62
N PRO A 14 17.32 3.59 7.38
CA PRO A 14 17.50 5.03 7.54
C PRO A 14 18.07 5.46 8.89
N GLY A 15 17.86 4.67 9.93
CA GLY A 15 18.35 4.94 11.28
C GLY A 15 19.87 4.82 11.46
N ASP A 16 20.55 4.07 10.59
CA ASP A 16 21.92 3.56 10.82
C ASP A 16 23.01 4.51 10.30
N GLY A 17 22.63 5.60 9.61
CA GLY A 17 23.55 6.62 9.10
C GLY A 17 23.37 6.90 7.60
N PRO A 18 24.12 7.85 7.04
CA PRO A 18 23.94 8.30 5.66
C PRO A 18 24.56 7.37 4.60
N ASP A 19 25.29 6.33 5.01
CA ASP A 19 25.93 5.40 4.07
C ASP A 19 24.95 4.30 3.66
N PHE A 20 24.20 4.55 2.59
CA PHE A 20 23.22 3.61 2.07
C PHE A 20 23.83 2.51 1.17
N GLY A 21 25.13 2.60 0.83
CA GLY A 21 25.79 1.78 -0.20
C GLY A 21 25.27 2.01 -1.62
N ARG A 22 23.95 1.92 -1.83
CA ARG A 22 23.20 2.28 -3.04
C ARG A 22 22.11 3.27 -2.66
N LEU A 23 21.91 4.29 -3.50
CA LEU A 23 20.84 5.26 -3.29
C LEU A 23 19.46 4.56 -3.19
N PRO A 24 18.58 5.04 -2.30
CA PRO A 24 17.19 4.63 -2.28
C PRO A 24 16.53 4.80 -3.65
N VAL A 25 15.56 3.92 -3.94
CA VAL A 25 14.80 3.96 -5.20
C VAL A 25 13.36 4.21 -4.91
N GLY A 26 12.82 5.28 -5.49
CA GLY A 26 11.40 5.55 -5.47
C GLY A 26 10.58 4.41 -6.07
N LEU A 27 9.44 4.11 -5.46
CA LEU A 27 8.52 3.10 -5.96
C LEU A 27 7.14 3.67 -6.25
N ALA A 28 6.62 4.54 -5.39
CA ALA A 28 5.34 5.20 -5.59
C ALA A 28 5.16 6.40 -4.65
N GLU A 29 4.20 7.26 -4.98
CA GLU A 29 3.68 8.30 -4.11
C GLU A 29 2.16 8.34 -4.20
N TRP A 30 1.49 8.73 -3.11
CA TRP A 30 0.02 8.79 -3.09
C TRP A 30 -0.48 10.00 -2.30
N ALA A 31 -1.44 10.71 -2.84
CA ALA A 31 -1.97 11.92 -2.21
C ALA A 31 -3.00 11.58 -1.12
N TYR A 32 -2.89 12.26 0.02
CA TYR A 32 -3.86 12.30 1.11
C TYR A 32 -4.19 10.98 1.83
N ASP A 33 -3.47 9.89 1.54
CA ASP A 33 -3.74 8.58 2.14
C ASP A 33 -2.53 7.64 2.08
N PHE A 34 -2.61 6.50 2.79
CA PHE A 34 -1.70 5.35 2.72
C PHE A 34 -2.41 4.16 2.07
N PRO A 35 -2.23 3.93 0.75
CA PRO A 35 -2.90 2.84 0.06
C PRO A 35 -2.62 1.46 0.67
N LEU A 36 -3.62 0.58 0.65
CA LEU A 36 -3.49 -0.78 1.20
C LEU A 36 -2.30 -1.56 0.60
N ALA A 37 -2.01 -1.41 -0.70
CA ALA A 37 -0.84 -2.07 -1.30
C ALA A 37 0.48 -1.62 -0.66
N PHE A 38 0.59 -0.35 -0.28
CA PHE A 38 1.81 0.20 0.35
C PHE A 38 1.95 -0.34 1.78
N LYS A 39 0.84 -0.35 2.53
CA LYS A 39 0.79 -0.94 3.88
C LYS A 39 1.16 -2.43 3.85
N ILE A 40 0.61 -3.19 2.91
CA ILE A 40 0.96 -4.62 2.77
C ILE A 40 2.45 -4.80 2.45
N LEU A 41 3.01 -4.00 1.54
CA LEU A 41 4.42 -4.09 1.17
C LEU A 41 5.37 -3.86 2.34
N VAL A 42 5.05 -2.93 3.24
CA VAL A 42 5.92 -2.63 4.39
C VAL A 42 5.65 -3.52 5.61
N SER A 43 4.55 -4.29 5.63
CA SER A 43 4.07 -5.02 6.82
C SER A 43 4.97 -6.15 7.32
N GLU A 44 5.82 -6.73 6.46
CA GLU A 44 6.63 -7.89 6.85
C GLU A 44 7.91 -7.46 7.56
N GLN A 45 8.08 -7.92 8.81
CA GLN A 45 9.15 -7.45 9.70
C GLN A 45 9.12 -5.92 9.88
N ALA A 46 7.91 -5.35 9.87
CA ALA A 46 7.69 -3.92 10.02
C ALA A 46 8.22 -3.41 11.36
N ARG A 47 8.83 -2.23 11.32
CA ARG A 47 9.18 -1.46 12.52
C ARG A 47 9.21 0.03 12.20
N PRO A 48 8.94 0.91 13.19
CA PRO A 48 9.24 2.33 13.05
C PRO A 48 10.73 2.55 12.77
N CYS A 49 11.02 3.60 12.01
CA CYS A 49 12.38 4.05 11.72
C CYS A 49 12.41 5.55 11.44
N LYS A 50 13.63 6.10 11.39
CA LYS A 50 13.87 7.48 10.96
C LYS A 50 13.45 7.66 9.51
N SER A 51 13.10 8.88 9.16
CA SER A 51 12.86 9.25 7.76
C SER A 51 14.18 9.61 7.04
N ILE A 52 14.25 9.26 5.75
CA ILE A 52 15.28 9.78 4.84
C ILE A 52 14.87 11.15 4.29
N ILE A 53 13.58 11.35 4.02
CA ILE A 53 13.04 12.53 3.34
C ILE A 53 12.96 13.74 4.31
N TRP A 54 12.59 13.50 5.56
CA TRP A 54 12.39 14.51 6.60
C TRP A 54 13.43 14.37 7.71
N LYS A 55 14.24 15.41 7.88
CA LYS A 55 15.24 15.50 8.96
C LYS A 55 14.56 15.99 10.25
N VAL A 56 13.72 15.16 10.87
CA VAL A 56 13.11 15.42 12.18
C VAL A 56 14.00 14.79 13.28
N PRO A 57 14.63 15.59 14.16
CA PRO A 57 15.54 15.04 15.16
C PRO A 57 14.82 14.17 16.20
N GLY A 58 15.28 12.93 16.36
CA GLY A 58 14.87 12.05 17.45
C GLY A 58 13.60 11.23 17.21
N ASP A 59 12.85 11.49 16.13
CA ASP A 59 11.56 10.86 15.89
C ASP A 59 11.61 9.80 14.78
N ASP A 60 11.02 8.64 15.07
CA ASP A 60 10.73 7.61 14.07
C ASP A 60 9.40 7.95 13.39
N ILE A 61 9.48 8.59 12.22
CA ILE A 61 8.32 9.08 11.44
C ILE A 61 8.12 8.31 10.12
N ALA A 62 8.77 7.16 9.99
CA ALA A 62 8.64 6.24 8.87
C ALA A 62 8.43 4.81 9.37
N ILE A 63 8.00 3.92 8.47
CA ILE A 63 7.93 2.48 8.71
C ILE A 63 8.82 1.78 7.70
N ILE A 64 9.69 0.90 8.17
CA ILE A 64 10.54 0.04 7.33
C ILE A 64 10.11 -1.41 7.48
N GLY A 65 10.15 -2.16 6.38
CA GLY A 65 9.89 -3.59 6.34
C GLY A 65 10.83 -4.32 5.37
N ASN A 66 10.75 -5.64 5.36
CA ASN A 66 11.54 -6.48 4.46
C ASN A 66 10.91 -6.48 3.05
N TYR A 67 11.64 -5.99 2.04
CA TYR A 67 11.13 -5.84 0.68
C TYR A 67 10.62 -7.18 0.12
N ARG A 68 11.43 -8.23 0.23
CA ARG A 68 11.15 -9.53 -0.38
C ARG A 68 9.92 -10.18 0.24
N LEU A 69 9.84 -10.20 1.57
CA LEU A 69 8.71 -10.79 2.29
C LEU A 69 7.43 -9.99 2.03
N GLY A 70 7.51 -8.66 2.09
CA GLY A 70 6.39 -7.77 1.81
C GLY A 70 5.85 -7.91 0.39
N PHE A 71 6.73 -8.03 -0.60
CA PHE A 71 6.36 -8.32 -1.98
C PHE A 71 5.62 -9.66 -2.12
N GLU A 72 6.10 -10.73 -1.46
CA GLU A 72 5.41 -12.02 -1.49
C GLU A 72 4.04 -11.95 -0.81
N ARG A 73 3.89 -11.16 0.26
CA ARG A 73 2.57 -10.91 0.89
C ARG A 73 1.64 -10.15 -0.03
N LEU A 74 2.11 -9.08 -0.68
CA LEU A 74 1.33 -8.34 -1.67
C LEU A 74 0.89 -9.26 -2.80
N LYS A 75 1.80 -10.07 -3.35
CA LYS A 75 1.49 -11.03 -4.41
C LYS A 75 0.40 -12.02 -4.00
N LYS A 76 0.46 -12.58 -2.79
CA LYS A 76 -0.60 -13.45 -2.25
C LYS A 76 -1.94 -12.75 -2.12
N PHE A 77 -1.94 -11.48 -1.70
CA PHE A 77 -3.16 -10.67 -1.66
C PHE A 77 -3.73 -10.45 -3.08
N LEU A 78 -2.91 -10.03 -4.04
CA LEU A 78 -3.35 -9.76 -5.41
C LEU A 78 -3.90 -11.01 -6.10
N HIS A 79 -3.32 -12.19 -5.85
CA HIS A 79 -3.83 -13.45 -6.40
C HIS A 79 -5.22 -13.86 -5.88
N GLN A 80 -5.72 -13.23 -4.81
CA GLN A 80 -7.07 -13.46 -4.30
C GLN A 80 -8.12 -12.56 -4.97
N ILE A 81 -7.70 -11.58 -5.78
CA ILE A 81 -8.59 -10.65 -6.48
C ILE A 81 -9.00 -11.29 -7.81
N ASP A 82 -10.16 -11.96 -7.83
CA ASP A 82 -10.77 -12.55 -9.04
C ASP A 82 -11.64 -11.54 -9.83
N LEU A 83 -11.15 -10.31 -9.99
CA LEU A 83 -11.85 -9.28 -10.76
C LEU A 83 -11.11 -9.08 -12.08
N PRO A 84 -11.68 -9.44 -13.25
CA PRO A 84 -10.98 -9.34 -14.53
C PRO A 84 -10.42 -7.95 -14.84
N ALA A 85 -11.13 -6.89 -14.42
CA ALA A 85 -10.68 -5.51 -14.59
C ALA A 85 -9.44 -5.15 -13.75
N ALA A 86 -9.10 -5.93 -12.72
CA ALA A 86 -7.90 -5.74 -11.90
C ALA A 86 -6.64 -6.29 -12.58
N GLN A 87 -6.77 -7.26 -13.49
CA GLN A 87 -5.63 -8.03 -13.99
C GLN A 87 -4.52 -7.17 -14.62
N PRO A 88 -4.82 -6.15 -15.46
CA PRO A 88 -3.77 -5.29 -16.00
C PRO A 88 -2.98 -4.54 -14.91
N LEU A 89 -3.66 -4.05 -13.87
CA LEU A 89 -3.02 -3.35 -12.75
C LEU A 89 -2.18 -4.31 -11.91
N ILE A 90 -2.64 -5.54 -11.71
CA ILE A 90 -1.91 -6.60 -10.99
C ILE A 90 -0.64 -6.96 -11.77
N ASP A 91 -0.75 -7.22 -13.08
CA ASP A 91 0.40 -7.59 -13.92
C ASP A 91 1.45 -6.47 -13.96
N ASP A 92 1.01 -5.22 -14.09
CA ASP A 92 1.89 -4.06 -14.08
C ASP A 92 2.59 -3.90 -12.72
N THR A 93 1.87 -4.12 -11.62
CA THR A 93 2.41 -4.09 -10.25
C THR A 93 3.50 -5.14 -10.08
N LEU A 94 3.20 -6.39 -10.42
CA LEU A 94 4.15 -7.50 -10.29
C LEU A 94 5.36 -7.28 -11.19
N ARG A 95 5.16 -6.83 -12.43
CA ARG A 95 6.25 -6.53 -13.36
C ARG A 95 7.14 -5.40 -12.85
N PHE A 96 6.57 -4.33 -12.30
CA PHE A 96 7.34 -3.20 -11.78
C PHE A 96 8.17 -3.57 -10.54
N LEU A 97 7.57 -4.23 -9.54
CA LEU A 97 8.24 -4.57 -8.28
C LEU A 97 9.25 -5.73 -8.42
N THR A 98 9.22 -6.47 -9.53
CA THR A 98 10.19 -7.54 -9.79
C THR A 98 11.43 -7.08 -10.56
N ARG A 99 11.44 -5.86 -11.09
CA ARG A 99 12.60 -5.26 -11.77
C ARG A 99 13.83 -5.27 -10.86
N PRO A 100 14.99 -5.80 -11.31
CA PRO A 100 16.21 -5.83 -10.50
C PRO A 100 16.62 -4.46 -9.95
N GLU A 101 16.42 -3.40 -10.72
CA GLU A 101 16.72 -2.02 -10.34
C GLU A 101 15.86 -1.49 -9.20
N ASN A 102 14.66 -2.05 -9.00
CA ASN A 102 13.70 -1.65 -7.94
C ASN A 102 13.85 -2.45 -6.65
N ARG A 103 14.53 -3.60 -6.71
CA ARG A 103 14.71 -4.48 -5.56
C ARG A 103 15.83 -3.98 -4.66
N ARG A 104 15.55 -3.97 -3.36
CA ARG A 104 16.52 -3.69 -2.30
C ARG A 104 16.27 -4.64 -1.12
N GLU A 105 17.07 -4.54 -0.07
CA GLU A 105 16.83 -5.29 1.18
C GLU A 105 15.52 -4.88 1.86
N PHE A 106 15.28 -3.56 1.93
CA PHE A 106 14.17 -2.97 2.65
C PHE A 106 13.23 -2.17 1.75
N ILE A 107 12.02 -2.00 2.24
CA ILE A 107 11.01 -1.08 1.71
C ILE A 107 10.58 -0.15 2.84
N VAL A 108 10.39 1.14 2.53
CA VAL A 108 10.04 2.17 3.51
C VAL A 108 8.79 2.89 3.04
N LEU A 109 7.85 3.07 3.97
CA LEU A 109 6.66 3.90 3.83
C LEU A 109 6.84 5.13 4.71
N GLU A 110 6.77 6.32 4.11
CA GLU A 110 6.88 7.57 4.82
C GLU A 110 5.67 8.47 4.60
N GLY A 111 5.28 9.16 5.66
CA GLY A 111 4.08 9.99 5.71
C GLY A 111 4.32 11.41 6.17
N GLY A 112 5.56 11.91 6.20
CA GLY A 112 5.89 13.18 6.84
C GLY A 112 5.02 14.36 6.36
N GLU A 113 4.75 14.48 5.06
CA GLU A 113 3.81 15.47 4.52
C GLU A 113 2.38 15.30 5.02
N LEU A 114 1.88 14.07 5.12
CA LEU A 114 0.54 13.80 5.67
C LEU A 114 0.48 14.11 7.16
N PHE A 115 1.55 13.82 7.89
CA PHE A 115 1.64 14.06 9.32
C PHE A 115 1.72 15.56 9.65
N ASP A 116 2.34 16.36 8.77
CA ASP A 116 2.44 17.83 8.90
C ASP A 116 1.11 18.57 8.66
N MET A 117 0.02 17.86 8.34
CA MET A 117 -1.31 18.47 8.14
C MET A 117 -2.03 18.80 9.45
N GLY A 118 -1.64 18.18 10.55
CA GLY A 118 -2.30 18.28 11.84
C GLY A 118 -1.41 18.91 12.92
N GLU A 119 -1.98 19.07 14.11
CA GLU A 119 -1.25 19.55 15.29
C GLU A 119 -0.63 18.42 16.12
N GLU A 120 -0.99 17.17 15.80
CA GLU A 120 -0.52 15.99 16.54
C GLU A 120 0.95 15.68 16.20
N PRO A 121 1.77 15.22 17.16
CA PRO A 121 3.16 14.86 16.90
C PRO A 121 3.29 13.78 15.81
N MET A 122 4.21 13.97 14.87
CA MET A 122 4.42 13.05 13.75
C MET A 122 4.75 11.62 14.20
N ALA A 123 5.48 11.48 15.32
CA ALA A 123 5.80 10.17 15.90
C ALA A 123 4.53 9.43 16.39
N GLU A 124 3.55 10.14 16.95
CA GLU A 124 2.28 9.55 17.39
C GLU A 124 1.43 9.12 16.19
N LEU A 125 1.39 9.95 15.15
CA LEU A 125 0.75 9.63 13.87
C LEU A 125 1.38 8.39 13.21
N ASN A 126 2.71 8.31 13.18
CA ASN A 126 3.43 7.15 12.67
C ASN A 126 3.18 5.88 13.51
N ALA A 127 3.10 6.01 14.84
CA ALA A 127 2.79 4.89 15.73
C ALA A 127 1.39 4.31 15.45
N ARG A 128 0.40 5.16 15.15
CA ARG A 128 -0.93 4.70 14.73
C ARG A 128 -0.89 3.99 13.39
N LEU A 129 -0.21 4.56 12.40
CA LEU A 129 -0.02 3.90 11.10
C LEU A 129 0.69 2.55 11.27
N PHE A 130 1.68 2.45 12.16
CA PHE A 130 2.36 1.20 12.45
C PHE A 130 1.43 0.15 13.07
N ILE A 131 0.51 0.54 13.96
CA ILE A 131 -0.52 -0.35 14.49
C ILE A 131 -1.43 -0.86 13.35
N GLU A 132 -1.84 0.01 12.43
CA GLU A 132 -2.65 -0.37 11.26
C GLU A 132 -1.91 -1.36 10.36
N VAL A 133 -0.65 -1.07 10.02
CA VAL A 133 0.24 -1.95 9.24
C VAL A 133 0.45 -3.32 9.91
N SER A 134 0.44 -3.35 11.24
CA SER A 134 0.60 -4.59 12.02
C SER A 134 -0.68 -5.44 12.09
N HIS A 135 -1.84 -4.87 11.75
CA HIS A 135 -3.16 -5.51 11.86
C HIS A 135 -3.98 -5.33 10.58
N LEU A 136 -3.39 -5.68 9.43
CA LEU A 136 -4.01 -5.45 8.11
C LEU A 136 -5.09 -6.47 7.74
N GLU A 137 -5.16 -7.61 8.41
CA GLU A 137 -6.04 -8.72 8.05
C GLU A 137 -7.51 -8.31 7.94
N PRO A 138 -8.10 -7.54 8.89
CA PRO A 138 -9.49 -7.09 8.76
C PRO A 138 -9.73 -6.19 7.54
N GLU A 139 -8.77 -5.33 7.19
CA GLU A 139 -8.86 -4.45 6.03
C GLU A 139 -8.73 -5.25 4.72
N ILE A 140 -7.77 -6.18 4.67
CA ILE A 140 -7.58 -7.12 3.56
C ILE A 140 -8.87 -7.92 3.32
N ASP A 141 -9.42 -8.54 4.35
CA ASP A 141 -10.64 -9.35 4.24
C ASP A 141 -11.83 -8.52 3.75
N SER A 142 -11.99 -7.31 4.29
CA SER A 142 -13.02 -6.36 3.87
C SER A 142 -12.89 -5.98 2.39
N VAL A 143 -11.68 -5.67 1.94
CA VAL A 143 -11.39 -5.32 0.54
C VAL A 143 -11.65 -6.50 -0.39
N LEU A 144 -11.18 -7.70 -0.02
CA LEU A 144 -11.39 -8.91 -0.81
C LEU A 144 -12.89 -9.21 -0.92
N GLU A 145 -13.66 -9.17 0.16
CA GLU A 145 -15.12 -9.35 0.13
C GLU A 145 -15.82 -8.35 -0.80
N ARG A 146 -15.40 -7.08 -0.81
CA ARG A 146 -15.96 -6.03 -1.68
C ARG A 146 -15.59 -6.20 -3.15
N LEU A 147 -14.41 -6.75 -3.43
CA LEU A 147 -13.90 -7.00 -4.79
C LEU A 147 -14.30 -8.37 -5.34
N ARG A 148 -14.89 -9.26 -4.54
CA ARG A 148 -15.35 -10.58 -5.01
C ARG A 148 -16.27 -10.41 -6.20
N TRP A 149 -15.80 -10.93 -7.34
CA TRP A 149 -16.62 -11.07 -8.51
C TRP A 149 -17.72 -12.11 -8.22
N ARG A 150 -18.96 -11.77 -8.58
CA ARG A 150 -20.07 -12.72 -8.59
C ARG A 150 -20.64 -12.72 -9.99
N PRO A 151 -20.68 -13.87 -10.69
CA PRO A 151 -21.36 -13.92 -11.97
C PRO A 151 -22.83 -13.53 -11.79
N PRO A 152 -23.45 -12.86 -12.77
CA PRO A 152 -24.87 -12.53 -12.69
C PRO A 152 -25.67 -13.80 -12.43
N ALA A 153 -26.51 -13.78 -11.39
CA ALA A 153 -27.34 -14.93 -11.05
C ALA A 153 -28.19 -15.30 -12.27
N PRO A 154 -28.33 -16.60 -12.61
CA PRO A 154 -29.28 -17.01 -13.62
C PRO A 154 -30.67 -16.52 -13.21
N ARG A 155 -31.41 -15.89 -14.13
CA ARG A 155 -32.79 -15.45 -13.89
C ARG A 155 -33.60 -16.68 -13.47
N ARG A 156 -33.89 -16.81 -12.18
CA ARG A 156 -34.83 -17.80 -11.68
C ARG A 156 -36.24 -17.22 -11.83
N GLU A 157 -36.91 -17.57 -12.92
CA GLU A 157 -38.36 -17.42 -13.01
C GLU A 157 -39.00 -18.42 -12.03
N GLY A 158 -39.42 -17.97 -10.84
CA GLY A 158 -40.08 -18.85 -9.87
C GLY A 158 -40.48 -18.21 -8.54
N LEU A 159 -41.72 -18.46 -8.13
CA LEU A 159 -42.44 -17.91 -6.96
C LEU A 159 -41.83 -18.19 -5.57
N LEU A 160 -40.77 -19.01 -5.47
CA LEU A 160 -40.15 -19.42 -4.19
C LEU A 160 -38.93 -18.57 -3.78
N GLY A 161 -38.54 -17.55 -4.54
CA GLY A 161 -37.36 -16.72 -4.28
C GLY A 161 -37.42 -15.78 -3.07
N ARG A 162 -38.53 -15.79 -2.29
CA ARG A 162 -38.82 -14.81 -1.23
C ARG A 162 -38.41 -15.22 0.20
N LEU A 163 -37.81 -16.40 0.40
CA LEU A 163 -37.56 -16.95 1.75
C LEU A 163 -36.13 -16.79 2.29
N PHE A 164 -35.21 -16.12 1.57
CA PHE A 164 -33.85 -15.90 2.04
C PHE A 164 -33.57 -14.41 2.23
N ALA A 165 -33.07 -14.04 3.42
CA ALA A 165 -32.63 -12.68 3.72
C ALA A 165 -31.64 -12.19 2.63
N PRO A 166 -31.77 -10.94 2.17
CA PRO A 166 -30.86 -10.44 1.15
C PRO A 166 -29.46 -10.34 1.75
N LYS A 167 -28.53 -11.15 1.24
CA LYS A 167 -27.10 -10.87 1.40
C LYS A 167 -26.85 -9.45 0.86
N PRO A 168 -25.96 -8.66 1.48
CA PRO A 168 -25.63 -7.33 1.00
C PRO A 168 -25.32 -7.38 -0.50
N ALA A 169 -25.93 -6.46 -1.24
CA ALA A 169 -25.76 -6.36 -2.68
C ALA A 169 -24.28 -6.06 -3.00
N PRO A 170 -23.70 -6.67 -4.04
CA PRO A 170 -22.35 -6.36 -4.47
C PRO A 170 -22.24 -4.87 -4.85
N LEU A 171 -21.02 -4.31 -4.74
CA LEU A 171 -20.73 -2.98 -5.25
C LEU A 171 -21.06 -2.90 -6.74
N HIS A 172 -21.53 -1.73 -7.19
CA HIS A 172 -21.64 -1.44 -8.62
C HIS A 172 -20.25 -1.49 -9.27
N HIS A 173 -20.20 -1.85 -10.56
CA HIS A 173 -18.95 -2.00 -11.31
C HIS A 173 -18.03 -0.78 -11.18
N ASP A 174 -18.58 0.44 -11.29
CA ASP A 174 -17.82 1.68 -11.15
C ASP A 174 -17.20 1.84 -9.76
N ASP A 175 -17.87 1.38 -8.71
CA ASP A 175 -17.35 1.45 -7.34
C ASP A 175 -16.29 0.39 -7.08
N GLN A 176 -16.36 -0.77 -7.75
CA GLN A 176 -15.26 -1.75 -7.75
C GLN A 176 -14.01 -1.19 -8.44
N LEU A 177 -14.17 -0.49 -9.57
CA LEU A 177 -13.05 0.17 -10.26
C LEU A 177 -12.43 1.29 -9.42
N LYS A 178 -13.25 2.09 -8.72
CA LYS A 178 -12.76 3.10 -7.77
C LYS A 178 -11.97 2.45 -6.64
N LEU A 179 -12.52 1.39 -6.04
CA LEU A 179 -11.85 0.65 -4.97
C LEU A 179 -10.50 0.07 -5.45
N LEU A 180 -10.46 -0.54 -6.64
CA LEU A 180 -9.21 -1.04 -7.23
C LEU A 180 -8.15 0.05 -7.37
N ARG A 181 -8.53 1.26 -7.83
CA ARG A 181 -7.61 2.40 -7.92
C ARG A 181 -7.13 2.84 -6.53
N GLN A 182 -8.01 2.87 -5.55
CA GLN A 182 -7.70 3.25 -4.17
C GLN A 182 -6.74 2.28 -3.46
N LEU A 183 -6.57 1.05 -3.98
CA LEU A 183 -5.54 0.14 -3.47
C LEU A 183 -4.11 0.65 -3.69
N GLY A 184 -3.90 1.68 -4.51
CA GLY A 184 -2.58 2.19 -4.89
C GLY A 184 -1.97 1.47 -6.08
N LEU A 185 -2.72 0.55 -6.70
CA LEU A 185 -2.28 -0.17 -7.90
C LEU A 185 -2.22 0.81 -9.08
N GLY A 186 -1.06 0.89 -9.73
CA GLY A 186 -0.82 1.78 -10.86
C GLY A 186 -0.15 3.12 -10.52
N ALA A 187 0.19 3.36 -9.25
CA ALA A 187 0.98 4.54 -8.84
C ALA A 187 2.50 4.36 -8.99
N TRP A 188 2.94 3.27 -9.63
CA TRP A 188 4.33 2.84 -9.63
C TRP A 188 5.22 3.74 -10.49
N SER A 189 6.24 4.33 -9.88
CA SER A 189 7.20 5.23 -10.52
C SER A 189 8.53 5.25 -9.76
N ASN A 190 9.63 5.27 -10.50
CA ASN A 190 10.95 5.54 -9.92
C ASN A 190 11.24 7.03 -9.73
N ALA A 191 10.42 7.89 -10.33
CA ALA A 191 10.45 9.33 -10.11
C ALA A 191 9.43 9.69 -9.03
N LEU A 192 9.92 10.21 -7.90
CA LEU A 192 9.12 10.81 -6.84
C LEU A 192 9.30 12.33 -6.87
N HIS A 193 8.42 13.07 -6.18
CA HIS A 193 8.66 14.50 -5.95
C HIS A 193 9.93 14.79 -5.12
N VAL A 194 10.45 13.78 -4.42
CA VAL A 194 11.68 13.88 -3.63
C VAL A 194 12.85 13.29 -4.42
N ASP A 195 14.00 13.97 -4.35
CA ASP A 195 15.26 13.54 -4.95
C ASP A 195 16.22 13.00 -3.87
N PHE A 196 16.46 11.69 -3.90
CA PHE A 196 17.39 11.02 -2.97
C PHE A 196 18.87 11.30 -3.25
N SER A 197 19.22 11.93 -4.38
CA SER A 197 20.60 12.30 -4.69
C SER A 197 21.10 13.54 -3.95
N GLN A 198 20.20 14.29 -3.29
CA GLN A 198 20.48 15.53 -2.58
C GLN A 198 20.61 15.35 -1.05
N GLY A 199 20.64 14.09 -0.56
CA GLY A 199 20.54 13.71 0.85
C GLY A 199 21.79 13.88 1.69
#